data_AF-A0A740PME3-F1
#
_entry.id   AF-A0A740PME3-F1
#
_cell.length_a   1.000
_cell.length_b   1.000
_cell.length_c   1.000
_cell.angle_alpha   90.00
_cell.angle_beta   90.00
_cell.angle_gamma   90.00
#
_symmetry.space_group_name_H-M   'P 1'
#
loop_
_entity.id
_entity.type
_entity.pdbx_description
1 polymer ?
#
loop_
_entity_poly.entity_id
_entity_poly.type
_entity_poly.pdbx_seq_one_letter_code
_entity_poly.pdbx_strand_id
1 'polypeptide(L)'
;MEKITNFGVVDVSREPSSVQKLFLKLCFMFKQINLDVYLSSTSSETVQLRVPRELNENHKQIGSIQYGGVKYPITHGSHLNLKYVELRLESDFLKEIRVFNMLHELIGERDANGWLKYKFTYADDEIKLAKRVAAIISKGMEREFGISYLTCGLDEDILTLPRAKPTAVKQYNQTEAIRIISDLLINKGYHVSRSSLDHPAYHLIVESDERVAKILVRHLQYDHAYDLST
;
A
#
# COMPACT_ATOMS: atom_id res chain seq x y z
N MET A 1 -25.03 -37.59 -14.38
CA MET A 1 -24.25 -38.30 -15.41
C MET A 1 -24.45 -37.53 -16.70
N GLU A 2 -23.48 -36.93 -17.39
CA GLU A 2 -22.03 -36.90 -17.30
C GLU A 2 -21.58 -35.52 -17.83
N LYS A 3 -20.57 -34.93 -17.16
CA LYS A 3 -19.81 -33.77 -17.64
C LYS A 3 -18.90 -34.22 -18.79
N ILE A 4 -18.86 -33.47 -19.89
CA ILE A 4 -17.62 -33.34 -20.67
C ILE A 4 -17.39 -31.86 -21.01
N THR A 5 -16.60 -31.24 -20.16
CA THR A 5 -15.85 -30.02 -20.43
C THR A 5 -14.75 -30.30 -21.44
N ASN A 6 -14.90 -29.84 -22.68
CA ASN A 6 -13.77 -29.72 -23.60
C ASN A 6 -12.96 -28.46 -23.24
N PHE A 7 -12.17 -28.56 -22.17
CA PHE A 7 -10.97 -27.75 -22.07
C PHE A 7 -9.99 -28.32 -23.08
N GLY A 8 -9.71 -27.55 -24.14
CA GLY A 8 -8.56 -27.80 -24.99
C GLY A 8 -7.35 -27.99 -24.09
N VAL A 9 -6.66 -29.11 -24.25
CA VAL A 9 -5.43 -29.45 -23.55
C VAL A 9 -4.44 -28.32 -23.81
N VAL A 10 -4.33 -27.40 -22.86
CA VAL A 10 -3.21 -26.47 -22.80
C VAL A 10 -2.01 -27.36 -22.49
N ASP A 11 -1.10 -27.46 -23.44
CA ASP A 11 0.16 -28.15 -23.27
C ASP A 11 0.91 -27.51 -22.08
N VAL A 12 0.80 -28.13 -20.90
CA VAL A 12 1.38 -27.66 -19.63
C VAL A 12 2.91 -27.86 -19.61
N SER A 13 3.51 -28.38 -20.69
CA SER A 13 4.91 -28.80 -20.73
C SER A 13 5.91 -27.70 -21.11
N ARG A 14 5.46 -26.50 -21.50
CA ARG A 14 6.35 -25.39 -21.88
C ARG A 14 6.29 -24.27 -20.87
N GLU A 15 7.45 -23.91 -20.32
CA GLU A 15 7.57 -22.70 -19.52
C GLU A 15 7.03 -21.48 -20.29
N PRO A 16 6.20 -20.64 -19.67
CA PRO A 16 5.71 -19.44 -20.32
C PRO A 16 6.87 -18.51 -20.66
N SER A 17 6.86 -17.98 -21.88
CA SER A 17 7.81 -16.96 -22.34
C SER A 17 7.80 -15.74 -21.41
N SER A 18 8.89 -14.96 -21.40
CA SER A 18 8.98 -13.73 -20.62
C SER A 18 7.81 -12.76 -20.88
N VAL A 19 7.34 -12.68 -22.13
CA VAL A 19 6.19 -11.84 -22.51
C VAL A 19 4.87 -12.38 -21.94
N GLN A 20 4.67 -13.70 -21.92
CA GLN A 20 3.50 -14.30 -21.24
C GLN A 20 3.55 -14.08 -19.73
N LYS A 21 4.74 -14.24 -19.12
CA LYS A 21 4.96 -13.90 -17.71
C LYS A 21 4.67 -12.42 -17.44
N LEU A 22 5.01 -11.51 -18.36
CA LEU A 22 4.69 -10.08 -18.27
C LEU A 22 3.18 -9.83 -18.27
N PHE A 23 2.49 -10.44 -19.23
CA PHE A 23 1.05 -10.28 -19.39
C PHE A 23 0.30 -10.68 -18.12
N LEU A 24 0.64 -11.85 -17.58
CA LEU A 24 0.08 -12.33 -16.31
C LEU A 24 0.41 -11.39 -15.15
N LYS A 25 1.65 -10.88 -15.07
CA LYS A 25 2.05 -9.90 -14.05
C LYS A 25 1.22 -8.62 -14.14
N LEU A 26 1.00 -8.08 -15.35
CA LEU A 26 0.20 -6.87 -15.53
C LEU A 26 -1.25 -7.14 -15.12
N CYS A 27 -1.87 -8.23 -15.59
CA CYS A 27 -3.23 -8.61 -15.17
C CYS A 27 -3.34 -8.69 -13.64
N PHE A 28 -2.37 -9.32 -12.97
CA PHE A 28 -2.35 -9.42 -11.51
C PHE A 28 -2.24 -8.04 -10.84
N MET A 29 -1.34 -7.16 -11.33
CA MET A 29 -1.20 -5.80 -10.79
C MET A 29 -2.52 -5.00 -10.89
N PHE A 30 -3.22 -5.09 -12.01
CA PHE A 30 -4.50 -4.39 -12.15
C PHE A 30 -5.61 -5.04 -11.32
N LYS A 31 -5.59 -6.37 -11.12
CA LYS A 31 -6.52 -7.03 -10.19
C LYS A 31 -6.27 -6.62 -8.73
N GLN A 32 -5.01 -6.40 -8.33
CA GLN A 32 -4.64 -5.96 -6.98
C GLN A 32 -5.17 -4.57 -6.62
N ILE A 33 -5.43 -3.72 -7.61
CA ILE A 33 -6.08 -2.41 -7.40
C ILE A 33 -7.59 -2.50 -7.61
N ASN A 34 -8.18 -3.68 -7.35
CA ASN A 34 -9.61 -3.92 -7.41
C ASN A 34 -10.23 -3.58 -8.77
N LEU A 35 -9.55 -3.88 -9.88
CA LEU A 35 -10.18 -3.86 -11.19
C LEU A 35 -10.55 -5.27 -11.61
N ASP A 36 -11.64 -5.38 -12.35
CA ASP A 36 -12.02 -6.63 -12.97
C ASP A 36 -11.25 -6.85 -14.26
N VAL A 37 -10.79 -8.09 -14.39
CA VAL A 37 -9.92 -8.56 -15.45
C VAL A 37 -10.72 -9.58 -16.24
N TYR A 38 -11.33 -9.14 -17.34
CA TYR A 38 -12.25 -9.94 -18.13
C TYR A 38 -11.59 -10.46 -19.41
N LEU A 39 -11.52 -11.77 -19.57
CA LEU A 39 -11.03 -12.41 -20.79
C LEU A 39 -12.18 -12.53 -21.80
N SER A 40 -12.02 -11.96 -23.00
CA SER A 40 -13.03 -12.09 -24.04
C SER A 40 -13.13 -13.54 -24.53
N SER A 41 -14.34 -14.06 -24.69
CA SER A 41 -14.55 -15.38 -25.31
C SER A 41 -14.08 -15.43 -26.77
N THR A 42 -13.97 -14.27 -27.42
CA THR A 42 -13.57 -14.13 -28.82
C THR A 42 -12.08 -13.98 -29.05
N SER A 43 -11.28 -13.69 -28.00
CA SER A 43 -9.83 -13.54 -28.11
C SER A 43 -9.14 -13.84 -26.79
N SER A 44 -8.29 -14.86 -26.79
CA SER A 44 -7.40 -15.19 -25.67
C SER A 44 -6.21 -14.22 -25.54
N GLU A 45 -6.06 -13.29 -26.49
CA GLU A 45 -4.88 -12.41 -26.59
C GLU A 45 -5.11 -11.03 -25.96
N THR A 46 -6.35 -10.72 -25.64
CA THR A 46 -6.75 -9.44 -25.06
C THR A 46 -7.62 -9.66 -23.83
N VAL A 47 -7.26 -8.95 -22.77
CA VAL A 47 -8.03 -8.89 -21.53
C VAL A 47 -8.52 -7.46 -21.36
N GLN A 48 -9.78 -7.31 -21.00
CA GLN A 48 -10.39 -6.03 -20.70
C GLN A 48 -10.19 -5.71 -19.22
N LEU A 49 -9.83 -4.47 -18.94
CA LEU A 49 -9.82 -3.91 -17.59
C LEU A 49 -11.11 -3.14 -17.39
N ARG A 50 -11.81 -3.44 -16.31
CA ARG A 50 -13.12 -2.86 -16.05
C ARG A 50 -13.31 -2.48 -14.58
N VAL A 51 -14.19 -1.52 -14.35
CA VAL A 51 -14.62 -1.14 -12.99
C VAL A 51 -15.47 -2.27 -12.40
N PRO A 52 -15.20 -2.72 -11.16
CA PRO A 52 -16.02 -3.73 -10.50
C PRO A 52 -17.51 -3.40 -10.52
N ARG A 53 -18.34 -4.44 -10.62
CA ARG A 53 -19.81 -4.28 -10.67
C ARG A 53 -20.36 -3.59 -9.42
N GLU A 54 -19.71 -3.80 -8.29
CA GLU A 54 -20.01 -3.21 -6.99
C GLU A 54 -19.91 -1.68 -7.02
N LEU A 55 -19.07 -1.12 -7.91
CA LEU A 55 -18.86 0.33 -8.06
C LEU A 55 -19.61 0.90 -9.26
N ASN A 56 -19.85 0.08 -10.28
CA ASN A 56 -20.50 0.50 -11.51
C ASN A 56 -21.26 -0.67 -12.13
N GLU A 57 -22.60 -0.63 -12.09
CA GLU A 57 -23.45 -1.72 -12.60
C GLU A 57 -23.20 -2.03 -14.09
N ASN A 58 -22.83 -1.02 -14.87
CA ASN A 58 -22.51 -1.16 -16.30
C ASN A 58 -21.16 -1.84 -16.56
N HIS A 59 -20.38 -2.12 -15.50
CA HIS A 59 -19.08 -2.77 -15.57
C HIS A 59 -18.18 -2.07 -16.61
N LYS A 60 -18.13 -0.73 -16.53
CA LYS A 60 -17.48 0.16 -17.51
C LYS A 60 -16.06 -0.30 -17.81
N GLN A 61 -15.73 -0.45 -19.09
CA GLN A 61 -14.38 -0.77 -19.53
C GLN A 61 -13.51 0.47 -19.44
N ILE A 62 -12.36 0.34 -18.79
CA ILE A 62 -11.42 1.43 -18.57
C ILE A 62 -10.12 1.22 -19.35
N GLY A 63 -9.95 0.06 -19.95
CA GLY A 63 -8.77 -0.27 -20.72
C GLY A 63 -8.70 -1.71 -21.19
N SER A 64 -7.55 -2.08 -21.73
CA SER A 64 -7.21 -3.45 -22.09
C SER A 64 -5.71 -3.72 -21.95
N ILE A 65 -5.38 -4.98 -21.73
CA ILE A 65 -4.03 -5.53 -21.81
C ILE A 65 -4.05 -6.53 -22.96
N GLN A 66 -3.16 -6.37 -23.92
CA GLN A 66 -3.13 -7.24 -25.09
C GLN A 66 -1.72 -7.66 -25.50
N TYR A 67 -1.59 -8.84 -26.06
CA TYR A 67 -0.34 -9.23 -26.69
C TYR A 67 -0.09 -8.42 -27.96
N GLY A 68 1.17 -8.02 -28.15
CA GLY A 68 1.63 -7.32 -29.33
C GLY A 68 2.57 -8.18 -30.19
N GLY A 69 2.60 -7.88 -31.49
CA GLY A 69 3.48 -8.54 -32.45
C GLY A 69 2.91 -9.81 -33.09
N VAL A 70 1.64 -10.13 -32.83
CA VAL A 70 0.93 -11.22 -33.50
C VAL A 70 0.62 -10.82 -34.95
N LYS A 71 0.90 -11.71 -35.90
CA LYS A 71 0.52 -11.55 -37.31
C LYS A 71 -0.75 -12.35 -37.57
N TYR A 72 -1.77 -11.69 -38.13
CA TYR A 72 -3.02 -12.33 -38.53
C TYR A 72 -3.00 -12.69 -40.02
N PRO A 73 -3.71 -13.76 -40.43
CA PRO A 73 -4.49 -14.69 -39.62
C PRO A 73 -3.61 -15.68 -38.82
N ILE A 74 -4.06 -16.07 -37.63
CA ILE A 74 -3.39 -17.10 -36.82
C ILE A 74 -3.75 -18.46 -37.42
N THR A 75 -2.78 -19.13 -38.04
CA THR A 75 -2.94 -20.50 -38.53
C THR A 75 -2.74 -21.51 -37.40
N HIS A 76 -3.53 -22.60 -37.36
CA HIS A 76 -3.26 -23.68 -36.41
C HIS A 76 -1.82 -24.22 -36.61
N GLY A 77 -1.02 -24.20 -35.55
CA GLY A 77 0.38 -24.64 -35.57
C GLY A 77 1.43 -23.52 -35.73
N SER A 78 1.03 -22.26 -35.96
CA SER A 78 2.00 -21.16 -35.94
C SER A 78 2.48 -20.88 -34.50
N HIS A 79 3.80 -20.87 -34.32
CA HIS A 79 4.43 -20.36 -33.11
C HIS A 79 4.10 -18.86 -32.98
N LEU A 80 3.29 -18.50 -31.98
CA LEU A 80 3.00 -17.11 -31.64
C LEU A 80 4.30 -16.44 -31.16
N ASN A 81 4.87 -15.58 -32.01
CA ASN A 81 6.04 -14.79 -31.65
C ASN A 81 5.59 -13.49 -30.97
N LEU A 82 5.25 -13.61 -29.68
CA LEU A 82 4.81 -12.50 -28.85
C LEU A 82 6.01 -11.59 -28.56
N LYS A 83 5.90 -10.31 -28.94
CA LYS A 83 7.03 -9.36 -28.83
C LYS A 83 6.93 -8.47 -27.61
N TYR A 84 5.72 -8.04 -27.26
CA TYR A 84 5.47 -7.09 -26.19
C TYR A 84 4.06 -7.28 -25.63
N VAL A 85 3.77 -6.63 -24.52
CA VAL A 85 2.41 -6.47 -23.99
C VAL A 85 2.02 -5.01 -24.08
N GLU A 86 0.87 -4.71 -24.66
CA GLU A 86 0.36 -3.35 -24.78
C GLU A 86 -0.75 -3.12 -23.77
N LEU A 87 -0.59 -2.07 -22.96
CA LEU A 87 -1.67 -1.53 -22.15
C LEU A 87 -2.34 -0.41 -22.93
N ARG A 88 -3.66 -0.40 -22.97
CA ARG A 88 -4.46 0.71 -23.48
C ARG A 88 -5.45 1.15 -22.42
N LEU A 89 -5.58 2.46 -22.21
CA LEU A 89 -6.44 3.05 -21.19
C LEU A 89 -7.39 4.06 -21.82
N GLU A 90 -8.67 3.95 -21.47
CA GLU A 90 -9.75 4.76 -22.02
C GLU A 90 -9.70 6.19 -21.46
N SER A 91 -9.50 7.16 -22.34
CA SER A 91 -9.15 8.52 -21.92
C SER A 91 -10.27 9.28 -21.23
N ASP A 92 -11.53 9.04 -21.59
CA ASP A 92 -12.65 9.73 -20.94
C ASP A 92 -12.85 9.23 -19.51
N PHE A 93 -12.69 7.93 -19.28
CA PHE A 93 -12.59 7.39 -17.92
C PHE A 93 -11.42 7.99 -17.13
N LEU A 94 -10.22 8.07 -17.71
CA LEU A 94 -9.07 8.66 -17.01
C LEU A 94 -9.28 10.15 -16.65
N LYS A 95 -10.09 10.88 -17.44
CA LYS A 95 -10.47 12.27 -17.14
C LYS A 95 -11.51 12.31 -16.03
N GLU A 96 -12.49 11.40 -16.04
CA GLU A 96 -13.51 11.23 -14.99
C GLU A 96 -12.84 11.07 -13.62
N ILE A 97 -11.92 10.10 -13.48
CA ILE A 97 -11.16 9.88 -12.25
C ILE A 97 -10.00 10.89 -12.02
N ARG A 98 -9.89 11.93 -12.85
CA ARG A 98 -8.93 13.05 -12.74
C ARG A 98 -7.45 12.63 -12.66
N VAL A 99 -7.04 11.66 -13.46
CA VAL A 99 -5.62 11.21 -13.53
C VAL A 99 -5.02 11.27 -14.94
N PHE A 100 -5.82 11.64 -15.95
CA PHE A 100 -5.41 11.64 -17.34
C PHE A 100 -4.09 12.35 -17.62
N ASN A 101 -3.93 13.60 -17.16
CA ASN A 101 -2.71 14.38 -17.43
C ASN A 101 -1.47 13.71 -16.83
N MET A 102 -1.56 13.21 -15.59
CA MET A 102 -0.44 12.51 -14.94
C MET A 102 -0.04 11.24 -15.68
N LEU A 103 -1.02 10.45 -16.14
CA LEU A 103 -0.74 9.25 -16.92
C LEU A 103 -0.22 9.57 -18.31
N HIS A 104 -0.73 10.65 -18.91
CA HIS A 104 -0.28 11.09 -20.22
C HIS A 104 1.18 11.55 -20.21
N GLU A 105 1.58 12.32 -19.20
CA GLU A 105 2.99 12.72 -19.00
C GLU A 105 3.90 11.51 -18.75
N LEU A 106 3.37 10.46 -18.12
CA LEU A 106 4.10 9.25 -17.80
C LEU A 106 4.26 8.29 -19.00
N ILE A 107 3.21 8.17 -19.83
CA ILE A 107 3.13 7.20 -20.95
C ILE A 107 3.53 7.84 -22.29
N GLY A 108 3.19 9.12 -22.51
CA GLY A 108 3.54 9.89 -23.70
C GLY A 108 2.81 9.53 -25.00
N GLU A 109 2.28 8.31 -25.12
CA GLU A 109 1.64 7.82 -26.35
C GLU A 109 0.10 7.79 -26.28
N ARG A 110 -0.53 8.16 -27.41
CA ARG A 110 -1.98 8.05 -27.65
C ARG A 110 -2.29 7.33 -28.96
N ASP A 111 -3.45 6.69 -29.02
CA ASP A 111 -3.99 6.19 -30.29
C ASP A 111 -4.96 7.18 -30.96
N ALA A 112 -5.50 6.78 -32.13
CA ALA A 112 -6.41 7.60 -32.91
C ALA A 112 -7.76 7.85 -32.22
N ASN A 113 -8.15 6.99 -31.28
CA ASN A 113 -9.34 7.16 -30.45
C ASN A 113 -9.04 7.96 -29.18
N GLY A 114 -7.81 8.48 -29.07
CA GLY A 114 -7.34 9.27 -27.95
C GLY A 114 -6.96 8.44 -26.74
N TRP A 115 -7.04 7.10 -26.77
CA TRP A 115 -6.68 6.24 -25.64
C TRP A 115 -5.18 6.33 -25.36
N LEU A 116 -4.80 6.36 -24.08
CA LEU A 116 -3.39 6.27 -23.72
C LEU A 116 -2.92 4.84 -23.97
N LYS A 117 -1.76 4.66 -24.61
CA LYS A 117 -1.21 3.32 -24.86
C LYS A 117 0.26 3.27 -24.49
N TYR A 118 0.71 2.13 -23.97
CA TYR A 118 2.13 1.89 -23.71
C TYR A 118 2.48 0.44 -24.04
N LYS A 119 3.65 0.24 -24.67
CA LYS A 119 4.17 -1.08 -25.02
C LYS A 119 5.23 -1.48 -24.01
N PHE A 120 4.92 -2.48 -23.20
CA PHE A 120 5.83 -3.07 -22.23
C PHE A 120 6.60 -4.23 -22.86
N THR A 121 7.91 -4.20 -22.72
CA THR A 121 8.82 -5.33 -22.86
C THR A 121 9.17 -5.85 -21.44
N TYR A 122 9.79 -7.02 -21.31
CA TYR A 122 10.07 -7.63 -20.00
C TYR A 122 11.28 -6.98 -19.29
N ALA A 123 11.38 -5.65 -19.32
CA ALA A 123 12.42 -4.88 -18.67
C ALA A 123 11.98 -4.42 -17.26
N ASP A 124 12.91 -4.34 -16.32
CA ASP A 124 12.60 -4.06 -14.90
C ASP A 124 12.07 -2.64 -14.66
N ASP A 125 12.56 -1.66 -15.40
CA ASP A 125 12.08 -0.28 -15.41
C ASP A 125 10.63 -0.18 -15.91
N GLU A 126 10.27 -0.98 -16.90
CA GLU A 126 8.91 -1.07 -17.43
C GLU A 126 7.94 -1.74 -16.47
N ILE A 127 8.40 -2.74 -15.68
CA ILE A 127 7.59 -3.29 -14.58
C ILE A 127 7.35 -2.22 -13.50
N LYS A 128 8.35 -1.39 -13.19
CA LYS A 128 8.17 -0.26 -12.24
C LYS A 128 7.20 0.77 -12.81
N LEU A 129 7.26 1.06 -14.10
CA LEU A 129 6.32 1.93 -14.79
C LEU A 129 4.89 1.42 -14.68
N ALA A 130 4.66 0.13 -14.96
CA ALA A 130 3.35 -0.49 -14.83
C ALA A 130 2.78 -0.37 -13.40
N LYS A 131 3.61 -0.61 -12.38
CA LYS A 131 3.22 -0.41 -10.97
C LYS A 131 2.82 1.04 -10.69
N ARG A 132 3.56 2.01 -11.22
CA ARG A 132 3.22 3.44 -11.08
C ARG A 132 1.90 3.77 -11.75
N VAL A 133 1.66 3.26 -12.96
CA VAL A 133 0.39 3.44 -13.69
C VAL A 133 -0.77 2.87 -12.87
N ALA A 134 -0.66 1.63 -12.38
CA ALA A 134 -1.68 1.01 -11.54
C ALA A 134 -1.94 1.83 -10.26
N ALA A 135 -0.89 2.28 -9.57
CA ALA A 135 -1.03 3.11 -8.37
C ALA A 135 -1.73 4.45 -8.63
N ILE A 136 -1.44 5.10 -9.77
CA ILE A 136 -2.11 6.35 -10.15
C ILE A 136 -3.61 6.10 -10.41
N ILE A 137 -3.94 5.03 -11.15
CA ILE A 137 -5.33 4.66 -11.42
C ILE A 137 -6.04 4.34 -10.10
N SER A 138 -5.44 3.55 -9.22
CA SER A 138 -6.00 3.21 -7.90
C SER A 138 -6.35 4.44 -7.08
N LYS A 139 -5.46 5.44 -7.03
CA LYS A 139 -5.73 6.72 -6.35
C LYS A 139 -6.86 7.51 -7.02
N GLY A 140 -6.98 7.45 -8.34
CA GLY A 140 -8.09 8.05 -9.07
C GLY A 140 -9.42 7.37 -8.75
N MET A 141 -9.43 6.04 -8.72
CA MET A 141 -10.59 5.23 -8.32
C MET A 141 -11.02 5.55 -6.88
N GLU A 142 -10.09 5.57 -5.94
CA GLU A 142 -10.36 5.91 -4.54
C GLU A 142 -10.97 7.31 -4.41
N ARG A 143 -10.49 8.28 -5.20
CA ARG A 143 -11.04 9.63 -5.19
C ARG A 143 -12.46 9.70 -5.74
N GLU A 144 -12.75 8.95 -6.80
CA GLU A 144 -14.04 8.98 -7.48
C GLU A 144 -15.11 8.21 -6.69
N PHE A 145 -14.78 7.01 -6.23
CA PHE A 145 -15.73 6.08 -5.61
C PHE A 145 -15.64 6.03 -4.07
N GLY A 146 -14.63 6.67 -3.47
CA GLY A 146 -14.50 6.83 -2.03
C GLY A 146 -14.41 5.50 -1.27
N ILE A 147 -15.18 5.40 -0.18
CA ILE A 147 -15.20 4.24 0.72
C ILE A 147 -15.55 2.96 -0.03
N SER A 148 -16.49 3.01 -0.98
CA SER A 148 -16.93 1.84 -1.75
C SER A 148 -15.78 1.17 -2.50
N TYR A 149 -14.81 1.95 -3.02
CA TYR A 149 -13.64 1.37 -3.68
C TYR A 149 -12.69 0.69 -2.70
N LEU A 150 -12.53 1.26 -1.50
CA LEU A 150 -11.71 0.66 -0.43
C LEU A 150 -12.32 -0.62 0.12
N THR A 151 -13.65 -0.75 0.05
CA THR A 151 -14.39 -1.95 0.46
C THR A 151 -14.58 -2.96 -0.67
N CYS A 152 -14.13 -2.67 -1.89
CA CYS A 152 -14.25 -3.63 -2.99
C CYS A 152 -13.49 -4.93 -2.65
N GLY A 153 -14.25 -6.02 -2.41
CA GLY A 153 -13.72 -7.33 -2.00
C GLY A 153 -13.50 -7.52 -0.49
N LEU A 154 -13.82 -6.53 0.34
CA LEU A 154 -13.83 -6.60 1.81
C LEU A 154 -15.22 -6.23 2.33
N ASP A 155 -15.64 -6.85 3.43
CA ASP A 155 -16.89 -6.45 4.07
C ASP A 155 -16.78 -5.00 4.58
N GLU A 156 -17.76 -4.14 4.29
CA GLU A 156 -17.77 -2.75 4.75
C GLU A 156 -17.73 -2.66 6.28
N ASP A 157 -18.29 -3.68 6.96
CA ASP A 157 -18.27 -3.80 8.41
C ASP A 157 -16.84 -3.91 8.98
N ILE A 158 -15.87 -4.37 8.18
CA ILE A 158 -14.45 -4.40 8.60
C ILE A 158 -13.92 -2.98 8.84
N LEU A 159 -14.38 -1.99 8.10
CA LEU A 159 -13.96 -0.60 8.28
C LEU A 159 -14.59 0.04 9.52
N THR A 160 -15.71 -0.49 9.99
CA THR A 160 -16.42 -0.04 11.20
C THR A 160 -15.98 -0.78 12.46
N LEU A 161 -15.17 -1.83 12.33
CA LEU A 161 -14.62 -2.56 13.47
C LEU A 161 -13.91 -1.60 14.43
N PRO A 162 -14.16 -1.73 15.76
CA PRO A 162 -13.54 -0.87 16.75
C PRO A 162 -12.03 -1.02 16.67
N ARG A 163 -11.36 0.03 16.17
CA ARG A 163 -9.91 0.09 16.15
C ARG A 163 -9.41 0.12 17.59
N ALA A 164 -8.43 -0.71 17.91
CA ALA A 164 -7.72 -0.60 19.18
C ALA A 164 -7.24 0.84 19.33
N LYS A 165 -7.82 1.59 20.28
CA LYS A 165 -7.32 2.94 20.58
C LYS A 165 -5.88 2.75 21.03
N PRO A 166 -4.91 3.52 20.47
CA PRO A 166 -3.55 3.47 20.98
C PRO A 166 -3.64 3.71 22.48
N THR A 167 -3.17 2.74 23.27
CA THR A 167 -3.13 2.87 24.73
C THR A 167 -2.37 4.15 24.99
N ALA A 168 -3.03 5.15 25.60
CA ALA A 168 -2.38 6.41 25.90
C ALA A 168 -1.11 6.08 26.70
N VAL A 169 0.06 6.31 26.09
CA VAL A 169 1.33 6.20 26.78
C VAL A 169 1.20 7.17 27.95
N LYS A 170 1.17 6.66 29.20
CA LYS A 170 1.15 7.52 30.38
C LYS A 170 2.33 8.47 30.23
N GLN A 171 2.05 9.76 30.00
CA GLN A 171 3.09 10.77 29.99
C GLN A 171 3.81 10.70 31.33
N TYR A 172 5.14 10.66 31.28
CA TYR A 172 5.96 10.64 32.49
C TYR A 172 5.64 11.86 33.35
N ASN A 173 5.33 11.63 34.62
CA ASN A 173 5.02 12.68 35.58
C ASN A 173 6.18 12.82 36.58
N GLN A 174 6.98 13.86 36.40
CA GLN A 174 8.15 14.18 37.23
C GLN A 174 7.77 14.35 38.71
N THR A 175 6.61 14.96 39.00
CA THR A 175 6.11 15.16 40.37
C THR A 175 5.83 13.82 41.05
N GLU A 176 5.23 12.88 40.32
CA GLU A 176 4.94 11.55 40.85
C GLU A 176 6.22 10.76 41.13
N ALA A 177 7.21 10.84 40.24
CA ALA A 177 8.51 10.20 40.45
C ALA A 177 9.24 10.76 41.68
N ILE A 178 9.26 12.09 41.85
CA ILE A 178 9.85 12.75 43.03
C ILE A 178 9.13 12.30 44.30
N ARG A 179 7.80 12.20 44.27
CA ARG A 179 6.99 11.72 45.40
C ARG A 179 7.37 10.30 45.81
N ILE A 180 7.40 9.37 44.86
CA ILE A 180 7.76 7.96 45.11
C ILE A 180 9.15 7.84 45.76
N ILE A 181 10.15 8.55 45.22
CA ILE A 181 11.51 8.51 45.78
C ILE A 181 11.56 9.14 47.17
N SER A 182 10.86 10.25 47.39
CA SER A 182 10.77 10.89 48.69
C SER A 182 10.14 9.96 49.74
N ASP A 183 9.03 9.31 49.41
CA ASP A 183 8.32 8.42 50.33
C ASP A 183 9.19 7.19 50.67
N LEU A 184 9.94 6.67 49.68
CA LEU A 184 10.88 5.57 49.89
C LEU A 184 12.00 5.94 50.87
N LEU A 185 12.53 7.16 50.79
CA LEU A 185 13.59 7.65 51.66
C LEU A 185 13.07 7.91 53.09
N ILE A 186 11.85 8.45 53.22
CA ILE A 186 11.19 8.61 54.53
C ILE A 186 10.96 7.24 55.18
N ASN A 187 10.48 6.25 54.42
CA ASN A 187 10.28 4.89 54.92
C ASN A 187 11.57 4.21 55.38
N LYS A 188 12.73 4.66 54.87
CA LYS A 188 14.05 4.22 55.33
C LYS A 188 14.57 4.99 56.55
N GLY A 189 13.77 5.91 57.10
CA GLY A 189 14.08 6.66 58.31
C GLY A 189 14.79 7.99 58.08
N TYR A 190 14.90 8.45 56.83
CA TYR A 190 15.55 9.73 56.53
C TYR A 190 14.58 10.91 56.65
N HIS A 191 15.10 12.08 57.07
CA HIS A 191 14.36 13.33 57.01
C HIS A 191 14.50 13.94 55.61
N VAL A 192 13.38 14.09 54.90
CA VAL A 192 13.37 14.53 53.49
C VAL A 192 12.57 15.82 53.34
N SER A 193 13.20 16.84 52.75
CA SER A 193 12.56 18.08 52.32
C SER A 193 12.49 18.16 50.80
N ARG A 194 11.35 18.56 50.24
CA ARG A 194 11.14 18.71 48.80
C ARG A 194 11.37 20.17 48.40
N SER A 195 12.17 20.41 47.35
CA SER A 195 12.32 21.76 46.78
C SER A 195 11.26 22.01 45.69
N SER A 196 11.24 23.22 45.12
CA SER A 196 10.41 23.53 43.95
C SER A 196 10.74 22.60 42.78
N LEU A 197 9.71 22.17 42.04
CA LEU A 197 9.82 21.19 40.95
C LEU A 197 10.80 21.62 39.83
N ASP A 198 11.01 22.92 39.68
CA ASP A 198 11.88 23.50 38.63
C ASP A 198 13.31 23.80 39.11
N HIS A 199 13.71 23.30 40.29
CA HIS A 199 15.05 23.60 40.79
C HIS A 199 16.12 22.81 40.02
N PRO A 200 17.02 23.47 39.26
CA PRO A 200 17.83 22.81 38.24
C PRO A 200 18.90 21.85 38.79
N ALA A 201 19.24 21.97 40.07
CA ALA A 201 20.34 21.24 40.70
C ALA A 201 19.90 20.09 41.62
N TYR A 202 18.66 20.09 42.13
CA TYR A 202 18.14 19.05 43.03
C TYR A 202 16.62 19.20 43.20
N HIS A 203 15.94 18.08 43.47
CA HIS A 203 14.51 18.03 43.78
C HIS A 203 14.24 17.69 45.25
N LEU A 204 15.18 17.01 45.92
CA LEU A 204 15.07 16.58 47.30
C LEU A 204 16.33 16.95 48.08
N ILE A 205 16.15 17.33 49.33
CA ILE A 205 17.21 17.46 50.33
C ILE A 205 16.94 16.40 51.39
N VAL A 206 17.95 15.59 51.71
CA VAL A 206 17.84 14.48 52.64
C VAL A 206 18.87 14.65 53.74
N GLU A 207 18.42 14.56 54.99
CA GLU A 207 19.24 14.77 56.18
C GLU A 207 19.29 13.49 57.02
N SER A 208 20.50 13.15 57.49
CA SER A 208 20.74 12.02 58.39
C SER A 208 21.89 12.35 59.34
N ASP A 209 21.60 12.32 60.63
CA ASP A 209 22.48 12.47 61.80
C ASP A 209 23.35 13.74 61.83
N GLU A 210 24.17 14.02 60.80
CA GLU A 210 24.91 15.29 60.59
C GLU A 210 25.23 15.59 59.11
N ARG A 211 24.67 14.82 58.16
CA ARG A 211 24.98 14.93 56.73
C ARG A 211 23.75 15.32 55.93
N VAL A 212 23.96 16.21 54.96
CA VAL A 212 22.93 16.69 54.03
C VAL A 212 23.28 16.25 52.62
N ALA A 213 22.37 15.53 51.97
CA ALA A 213 22.48 15.12 50.58
C ALA A 213 21.43 15.83 49.71
N LYS A 214 21.85 16.29 48.54
CA LYS A 214 20.98 16.89 47.52
C LYS A 214 20.76 15.90 46.39
N ILE A 215 19.51 15.53 46.14
CA ILE A 215 19.16 14.47 45.17
C ILE A 215 18.37 15.07 44.01
N LEU A 216 18.79 14.75 42.79
CA LEU A 216 18.11 15.11 41.55
C LEU A 216 17.47 13.85 40.97
N VAL A 217 16.14 13.87 40.79
CA VAL A 217 15.37 12.76 40.21
C VAL A 217 15.14 13.06 38.72
N ARG A 218 15.53 12.18 37.80
CA ARG A 218 15.37 12.41 36.36
C ARG A 218 14.77 11.21 35.64
N HIS A 219 14.18 11.45 34.48
CA HIS A 219 13.72 10.40 33.59
C HIS A 219 14.83 9.98 32.63
N LEU A 220 15.34 8.75 32.80
CA LEU A 220 16.53 8.27 32.08
C LEU A 220 16.35 8.25 30.55
N GLN A 221 15.14 7.98 30.02
CA GLN A 221 14.92 7.95 28.57
C GLN A 221 14.97 9.33 27.90
N TYR A 222 14.98 10.42 28.66
CA TYR A 222 15.05 11.79 28.14
C TYR A 222 16.24 12.58 28.71
N ASP A 223 17.15 11.92 29.44
CA ASP A 223 18.36 12.58 29.96
C ASP A 223 19.54 12.32 29.01
N HIS A 224 20.00 13.39 28.35
CA HIS A 224 21.15 13.36 27.45
C HIS A 224 22.44 12.83 28.09
N ALA A 225 22.58 12.88 29.42
CA ALA A 225 23.75 12.33 30.11
C ALA A 225 23.77 10.79 30.10
N TYR A 226 22.61 10.14 29.95
CA TYR A 226 22.49 8.68 29.99
C TYR A 226 22.92 8.02 28.66
N ASP A 227 22.68 8.69 27.53
CA ASP A 227 23.15 8.25 26.19
C ASP A 227 24.68 8.12 26.10
N LEU A 228 25.43 8.80 26.98
CA LEU A 228 26.89 8.78 27.03
C LEU A 228 27.47 7.79 28.06
N SER A 229 26.63 7.03 28.77
CA SER A 229 27.03 6.16 29.89
C SER A 229 27.01 4.65 29.59
N THR A 230 26.75 4.28 28.33
CA THR A 230 26.86 2.92 27.78
C THR A 230 27.90 2.86 26.67
#